data_AF-A0A7W0XVJ5-F1
#
_entry.id   AF-A0A7W0XVJ5-F1
#
_cell.length_a   1.000
_cell.length_b   1.000
_cell.length_c   1.000
_cell.angle_alpha   90.00
_cell.angle_beta   90.00
_cell.angle_gamma   90.00
#
_symmetry.space_group_name_H-M   'P 1'
#
loop_
_entity.id
_entity.type
_entity.pdbx_description
1 polymer ?
#
loop_
_entity_poly.entity_id
_entity_poly.type
_entity_poly.pdbx_seq_one_letter_code
_entity_poly.pdbx_strand_id
1 'polypeptide(L)'
;MRQELALAKAELKVEAAKAGKGAGMLGGAGFAGYMVVIFLSLALWATLWSVMPAGWAALIVAVLWAVIGAVLFTLGRTQMKKVNPKPERTVETLQQVPGALKPH
;
A
#
# COMPACT_ATOMS: atom_id res chain seq x y z
N MET A 1 -24.40 -15.44 27.51
CA MET A 1 -24.57 -15.73 26.07
C MET A 1 -25.12 -14.56 25.23
N ARG A 2 -26.41 -14.18 25.26
CA ARG A 2 -26.93 -13.10 24.37
C ARG A 2 -26.35 -11.70 24.67
N GLN A 3 -26.13 -11.36 25.94
CA GLN A 3 -25.53 -10.08 26.34
C GLN A 3 -24.04 -9.99 25.99
N GLU A 4 -23.28 -11.06 26.17
CA GLU A 4 -21.85 -11.11 25.78
C GLU A 4 -21.68 -10.96 24.26
N LEU A 5 -22.56 -11.57 23.47
CA LEU A 5 -22.59 -11.36 22.03
C LEU A 5 -22.99 -9.92 21.65
N ALA A 6 -23.87 -9.28 22.41
CA ALA A 6 -24.23 -7.87 22.20
C ALA A 6 -23.08 -6.92 22.55
N LEU A 7 -22.34 -7.22 23.63
CA LEU A 7 -21.16 -6.46 24.05
C LEU A 7 -20.04 -6.60 23.01
N ALA A 8 -19.72 -7.84 22.60
CA ALA A 8 -18.72 -8.09 21.57
C ALA A 8 -19.08 -7.39 20.24
N LYS A 9 -20.37 -7.41 19.85
CA LYS A 9 -20.83 -6.65 18.67
C LYS A 9 -20.65 -5.14 18.85
N ALA A 10 -20.89 -4.60 20.04
CA ALA A 10 -20.70 -3.18 20.32
C ALA A 10 -19.21 -2.80 20.25
N GLU A 11 -18.33 -3.59 20.87
CA GLU A 11 -16.87 -3.40 20.83
C GLU A 11 -16.33 -3.50 19.41
N LEU A 12 -16.70 -4.56 18.67
CA LEU A 12 -16.32 -4.72 17.26
C LEU A 12 -16.78 -3.55 16.39
N LYS A 13 -17.96 -2.98 16.64
CA LYS A 13 -18.45 -1.81 15.91
C LYS A 13 -17.59 -0.57 16.19
N VAL A 14 -17.18 -0.37 17.44
CA VAL A 14 -16.29 0.74 17.83
C VAL A 14 -14.90 0.57 17.23
N GLU A 15 -14.35 -0.64 17.29
CA GLU A 15 -13.07 -0.96 16.67
C GLU A 15 -13.11 -0.81 15.15
N ALA A 16 -14.15 -1.33 14.50
CA ALA A 16 -14.35 -1.18 13.06
C ALA A 16 -14.48 0.29 12.65
N ALA A 17 -15.18 1.11 13.42
CA ALA A 17 -15.28 2.54 13.15
C ALA A 17 -13.93 3.26 13.29
N LYS A 18 -13.14 2.90 14.32
CA LYS A 18 -11.79 3.45 14.53
C LYS A 18 -10.84 3.04 13.39
N ALA A 19 -10.85 1.75 13.02
CA ALA A 19 -10.09 1.22 11.90
C ALA A 19 -10.52 1.88 10.58
N GLY A 20 -11.82 2.03 10.35
CA GLY A 20 -12.39 2.69 9.17
C GLY A 20 -11.99 4.16 9.05
N LYS A 21 -12.02 4.90 10.16
CA LYS A 21 -11.53 6.29 10.21
C LYS A 21 -10.03 6.36 9.89
N GLY A 22 -9.22 5.48 10.48
CA GLY A 22 -7.79 5.40 10.21
C GLY A 22 -7.47 5.06 8.76
N ALA A 23 -8.14 4.05 8.20
CA ALA A 23 -8.02 3.68 6.81
C ALA A 23 -8.47 4.81 5.86
N GLY A 24 -9.56 5.51 6.19
CA GLY A 24 -10.03 6.68 5.45
C GLY A 24 -9.02 7.83 5.46
N MET A 25 -8.42 8.13 6.60
CA MET A 25 -7.36 9.14 6.73
C MET A 25 -6.11 8.77 5.92
N LEU A 26 -5.65 7.52 6.00
CA LEU A 26 -4.49 7.06 5.23
C LEU A 26 -4.78 7.03 3.73
N GLY A 27 -5.98 6.60 3.33
CA GLY A 27 -6.42 6.66 1.94
C GLY A 27 -6.47 8.09 1.42
N GLY A 28 -7.05 9.01 2.20
CA GLY A 28 -7.08 10.44 1.90
C GLY A 28 -5.69 11.05 1.80
N ALA A 29 -4.77 10.70 2.70
CA ALA A 29 -3.37 11.15 2.66
C ALA A 29 -2.65 10.62 1.42
N GLY A 30 -2.86 9.36 1.03
CA GLY A 30 -2.33 8.80 -0.21
C GLY A 30 -2.82 9.54 -1.45
N PHE A 31 -4.13 9.82 -1.53
CA PHE A 31 -4.71 10.60 -2.62
C PHE A 31 -4.19 12.05 -2.65
N ALA A 32 -4.12 12.71 -1.50
CA ALA A 32 -3.57 14.06 -1.40
C ALA A 32 -2.10 14.11 -1.83
N GLY A 33 -1.29 13.12 -1.39
CA GLY A 33 0.10 12.98 -1.83
C GLY A 33 0.22 12.80 -3.34
N TYR A 34 -0.64 11.97 -3.95
CA TYR A 34 -0.70 11.82 -5.41
C TYR A 34 -1.05 13.14 -6.12
N MET A 35 -2.01 13.90 -5.61
CA MET A 35 -2.37 15.22 -6.16
C MET A 35 -1.21 16.22 -6.08
N VAL A 36 -0.50 16.28 -4.95
CA VAL A 36 0.70 17.13 -4.79
C VAL A 36 1.72 16.82 -5.88
N VAL A 37 1.97 15.54 -6.14
CA VAL A 37 2.95 15.12 -7.13
C VAL A 37 2.53 15.47 -8.57
N ILE A 38 1.24 15.42 -8.90
CA ILE A 38 0.71 15.93 -10.17
C ILE A 38 0.93 17.45 -10.28
N PHE A 39 0.53 18.22 -9.26
CA PHE A 39 0.68 19.67 -9.32
C PHE A 39 2.14 20.11 -9.37
N LEU A 40 3.06 19.42 -8.69
CA LEU A 40 4.49 19.64 -8.83
C LEU A 40 4.99 19.34 -10.24
N SER A 41 4.49 18.28 -10.89
CA SER A 41 4.85 17.96 -12.27
C SER A 41 4.39 19.05 -13.24
N LEU A 42 3.16 19.56 -13.06
CA LEU A 42 2.62 20.65 -13.87
C LEU A 42 3.36 21.97 -13.63
N ALA A 43 3.67 22.29 -12.36
CA ALA A 43 4.44 23.48 -12.01
C ALA A 43 5.86 23.41 -12.59
N LEU A 44 6.53 22.25 -12.50
CA LEU A 44 7.84 22.05 -13.10
C LEU A 44 7.79 22.19 -14.62
N TRP A 45 6.79 21.62 -15.28
CA TRP A 45 6.63 21.81 -16.72
C TRP A 45 6.39 23.29 -17.07
N ALA A 46 5.45 23.96 -16.40
CA ALA A 46 5.13 25.37 -16.67
C ALA A 46 6.34 26.30 -16.45
N THR A 47 7.14 26.05 -15.41
CA THR A 47 8.37 26.81 -15.14
C THR A 47 9.48 26.52 -16.16
N LEU A 48 9.61 25.29 -16.65
CA LEU A 48 10.54 24.99 -17.74
C LEU A 48 10.07 25.59 -19.06
N TRP A 49 8.77 25.55 -19.36
CA TRP A 49 8.19 26.14 -20.56
C TRP A 49 8.50 27.65 -20.68
N SER A 50 8.58 28.38 -19.56
CA SER A 50 8.86 29.82 -19.59
C SER A 50 10.30 30.15 -20.03
N VAL A 51 11.21 29.17 -19.99
CA VAL A 51 12.64 29.35 -20.33
C VAL A 51 13.10 28.49 -21.52
N MET A 52 12.30 27.52 -21.98
CA MET A 52 12.63 26.66 -23.13
C MET A 52 11.38 26.17 -23.87
N PRO A 53 11.51 25.64 -25.10
CA PRO A 53 10.36 25.13 -25.84
C PRO A 53 9.64 23.99 -25.11
N ALA A 54 8.32 24.01 -25.23
CA ALA A 54 7.35 22.98 -24.89
C ALA A 54 7.85 21.54 -24.78
N GLY A 55 8.37 21.03 -25.90
CA GLY A 55 8.74 19.63 -26.05
C GLY A 55 9.91 19.27 -25.17
N TRP A 56 10.90 20.16 -25.04
CA TRP A 56 12.06 19.93 -24.18
C TRP A 56 11.68 19.95 -22.70
N ALA A 57 10.79 20.86 -22.29
CA ALA A 57 10.25 20.87 -20.94
C ALA A 57 9.51 19.56 -20.62
N ALA A 58 8.65 19.08 -21.54
CA ALA A 58 7.93 17.83 -21.40
C ALA A 58 8.88 16.62 -21.31
N LEU A 59 9.92 16.57 -22.14
CA LEU A 59 10.93 15.51 -22.14
C LEU A 59 11.68 15.44 -20.81
N ILE A 60 12.04 16.58 -20.22
CA ILE A 60 12.71 16.61 -18.91
C ILE A 60 11.80 16.03 -17.83
N VAL A 61 10.52 16.43 -17.78
CA VAL A 61 9.55 15.90 -16.81
C VAL A 61 9.31 14.40 -17.03
N ALA A 62 9.27 13.95 -18.29
CA ALA A 62 9.15 12.52 -18.62
C ALA A 62 10.37 11.71 -18.14
N VAL A 63 11.59 12.20 -18.35
CA VAL A 63 12.82 11.55 -17.88
C VAL A 63 12.85 11.49 -16.35
N LEU A 64 12.46 12.57 -15.66
CA LEU A 64 12.34 12.59 -14.20
C LEU A 64 11.43 11.45 -13.71
N TRP A 65 10.26 11.31 -14.32
CA TRP A 65 9.31 10.24 -13.97
C TRP A 65 9.80 8.84 -14.33
N ALA A 66 10.52 8.68 -15.43
CA ALA A 66 11.14 7.42 -15.80
C ALA A 66 12.16 6.97 -14.73
N VAL A 67 12.98 7.91 -14.22
CA VAL A 67 13.93 7.63 -13.14
C VAL A 67 13.21 7.25 -11.84
N ILE A 68 12.22 8.03 -11.42
CA ILE A 68 11.42 7.73 -10.22
C ILE A 68 10.77 6.35 -10.35
N GLY A 69 10.16 6.06 -11.50
CA GLY A 69 9.53 4.77 -11.79
C GLY A 69 10.51 3.60 -11.75
N ALA A 70 11.70 3.75 -12.32
CA ALA A 70 12.74 2.73 -12.28
C ALA A 70 13.20 2.44 -10.84
N VAL A 71 13.39 3.48 -10.01
CA VAL A 71 13.73 3.32 -8.59
C VAL A 71 12.61 2.63 -7.82
N LEU A 72 11.35 3.07 -7.96
CA LEU A 72 10.22 2.44 -7.28
C LEU A 72 10.02 0.99 -7.70
N PHE A 73 10.17 0.69 -8.99
CA PHE A 73 10.08 -0.68 -9.51
C PHE A 73 11.16 -1.58 -8.93
N THR A 74 12.42 -1.12 -8.89
CA THR A 74 13.53 -1.90 -8.35
C THR A 74 13.38 -2.14 -6.85
N LEU A 75 12.98 -1.12 -6.08
CA LEU A 75 12.70 -1.25 -4.65
C LEU A 75 11.52 -2.19 -4.39
N GLY A 76 10.40 -2.00 -5.10
CA GLY A 76 9.22 -2.85 -4.98
C GLY A 76 9.52 -4.30 -5.31
N ARG A 77 10.22 -4.55 -6.43
CA ARG A 77 10.67 -5.90 -6.82
C ARG A 77 11.56 -6.53 -5.75
N THR A 78 12.44 -5.76 -5.13
CA THR A 78 13.35 -6.25 -4.08
C THR A 78 12.57 -6.64 -2.82
N GLN A 79 11.60 -5.83 -2.42
CA GLN A 79 10.78 -6.12 -1.25
C GLN A 79 9.86 -7.32 -1.49
N MET A 80 9.26 -7.45 -2.68
CA MET A 80 8.47 -8.62 -3.05
C MET A 80 9.28 -9.92 -3.01
N LYS A 81 10.55 -9.90 -3.43
CA LYS A 81 11.43 -11.07 -3.34
C LYS A 81 11.75 -11.51 -1.91
N LYS A 82 11.65 -10.61 -0.92
CA LYS A 82 11.88 -10.92 0.51
C LYS A 82 10.65 -11.50 1.19
N VAL A 83 9.47 -11.35 0.59
CA VAL A 83 8.26 -11.98 1.11
C VAL A 83 8.35 -13.48 0.79
N ASN A 84 8.62 -14.30 1.80
CA ASN A 84 8.57 -15.76 1.68
C ASN A 84 7.11 -16.19 1.90
N PRO A 85 6.37 -16.61 0.85
CA PRO A 85 4.94 -16.93 0.97
C PRO A 85 4.69 -18.25 1.72
N LYS A 86 5.73 -19.03 2.01
CA LYS A 86 5.63 -20.23 2.85
C LYS A 86 5.87 -19.85 4.31
N PRO A 87 4.90 -20.05 5.22
CA PRO A 87 5.16 -19.99 6.65
C PRO A 87 6.00 -21.23 7.01
N GLU A 88 7.33 -21.11 6.96
CA GLU A 88 8.25 -22.22 7.30
C GLU A 88 7.96 -22.77 8.71
N ARG A 89 7.47 -21.92 9.62
CA ARG A 89 7.08 -22.29 10.99
C ARG A 89 5.73 -23.00 11.12
N THR A 90 4.83 -22.91 10.14
CA THR A 90 3.52 -23.60 10.20
C THR A 90 3.57 -24.97 9.57
N VAL A 91 4.47 -25.20 8.61
CA VAL A 91 4.64 -26.52 7.99
C VAL A 91 5.31 -27.50 8.96
N GLU A 92 6.21 -27.04 9.82
CA GLU A 92 6.89 -27.89 10.81
C GLU A 92 5.93 -28.38 11.91
N THR A 93 5.01 -27.53 12.38
CA THR A 93 3.99 -27.92 13.37
C THR A 93 2.91 -28.83 12.80
N LEU A 94 2.58 -28.69 11.50
CA LEU A 94 1.64 -29.58 10.81
C LEU A 94 2.24 -30.95 10.48
N GLN A 95 3.57 -31.05 10.30
CA GLN A 95 4.26 -32.32 10.15
C GLN A 95 4.44 -33.08 11.48
N GLN A 96 4.40 -32.39 12.62
CA GLN A 96 4.51 -32.99 13.96
C GLN A 96 3.20 -33.53 14.54
N VAL A 97 2.04 -33.32 13.91
CA VAL A 97 0.75 -33.91 14.34
C VAL A 97 0.18 -34.86 13.28
N PRO A 98 0.82 -36.03 13.03
CA PRO A 98 0.16 -37.11 12.33
C PRO A 98 -0.83 -37.80 13.30
N GLY A 99 -2.12 -37.41 13.27
CA GLY A 99 -3.15 -38.21 13.93
C GLY A 99 -4.45 -37.54 14.38
N ALA A 100 -4.60 -36.21 14.34
CA ALA A 100 -5.77 -35.55 14.93
C ALA A 100 -7.02 -35.45 14.03
N LEU A 101 -7.00 -36.05 12.84
CA LEU A 101 -8.16 -36.13 11.94
C LEU A 101 -8.55 -37.60 11.71
N LYS A 102 -9.15 -38.22 12.72
CA LYS A 102 -10.09 -39.32 12.53
C LYS A 102 -11.45 -38.88 13.06
N PRO A 103 -12.49 -38.79 12.21
CA PRO A 103 -13.83 -38.50 12.68
C PRO A 103 -14.40 -39.71 13.44
N HIS A 104 -15.10 -39.46 14.54
CA HIS A 104 -16.14 -40.33 15.05
C HIS A 104 -17.49 -39.75 14.63
#